data_AF-A0A7Y7IX57-F1
#
_entry.id   AF-A0A7Y7IX57-F1
#
_cell.length_a   1.000
_cell.length_b   1.000
_cell.length_c   1.000
_cell.angle_alpha   90.00
_cell.angle_beta   90.00
_cell.angle_gamma   90.00
#
_symmetry.space_group_name_H-M   'P 1'
#
loop_
_entity.id
_entity.type
_entity.pdbx_description
1 polymer ?
#
loop_
_entity_poly.entity_id
_entity_poly.type
_entity_poly.pdbx_seq_one_letter_code
_entity_poly.pdbx_strand_id
1 'polypeptide(L)'
;MRAERDAGAGGDGLSLCGAIARRSDPDRFFCALFLPEPVREDAFSVIAFNHESVRALTGMQSWSVAGPMAGLIRLQWWREIIEGAAHPHEVAPGLRAALAQAP
;
A
#
# COMPACT_ATOMS: atom_id res chain seq x y z
N MET A 1 20.75 -11.67 -13.57
CA MET A 1 19.89 -12.76 -13.08
C MET A 1 18.85 -12.16 -12.13
N ARG A 2 17.77 -11.60 -12.70
CA ARG A 2 16.61 -11.03 -11.98
C ARG A 2 15.38 -11.62 -12.64
N ALA A 3 14.59 -12.39 -11.90
CA ALA A 3 13.15 -12.56 -12.07
C ALA A 3 12.67 -13.69 -11.14
N GLU A 4 12.45 -13.35 -9.87
CA GLU A 4 11.45 -14.05 -9.07
C GLU A 4 10.32 -13.03 -8.86
N ARG A 5 9.48 -12.93 -9.88
CA ARG A 5 8.20 -12.23 -9.81
C ARG A 5 7.14 -13.31 -9.99
N ASP A 6 6.78 -13.96 -8.90
CA ASP A 6 5.54 -14.73 -8.83
C ASP A 6 5.06 -14.82 -7.38
N ALA A 7 4.06 -13.99 -7.06
CA ALA A 7 3.04 -14.28 -6.07
C ALA A 7 1.90 -13.27 -6.21
N GLY A 8 0.78 -13.69 -6.81
CA GLY A 8 -0.51 -13.00 -6.71
C GLY A 8 -1.21 -12.70 -8.04
N ALA A 9 -1.44 -13.71 -8.89
CA ALA A 9 -2.24 -13.55 -10.11
C ALA A 9 -3.72 -13.30 -9.80
N GLY A 10 -4.14 -12.04 -9.91
CA GLY A 10 -5.53 -11.64 -10.10
C GLY A 10 -5.69 -11.02 -11.48
N GLY A 11 -5.99 -11.84 -12.50
CA GLY A 11 -6.52 -11.48 -13.84
C GLY A 11 -5.67 -10.62 -14.78
N ASP A 12 -5.01 -9.57 -14.29
CA ASP A 12 -4.67 -8.38 -15.08
C ASP A 12 -3.17 -8.04 -15.10
N GLY A 13 -2.30 -8.89 -14.53
CA GLY A 13 -0.85 -8.68 -14.50
C GLY A 13 -0.35 -7.61 -13.51
N LEU A 14 -1.25 -7.06 -12.68
CA LEU A 14 -0.93 -6.05 -11.68
C LEU A 14 -0.25 -6.67 -10.45
N SER A 15 0.59 -5.87 -9.79
CA SER A 15 1.07 -6.20 -8.44
C SER A 15 -0.08 -6.16 -7.43
N LEU A 16 0.17 -6.63 -6.20
CA LEU A 16 -0.78 -6.49 -5.09
C LEU A 16 -1.16 -5.02 -4.88
N CYS A 17 -0.18 -4.12 -4.78
CA CYS A 17 -0.41 -2.68 -4.62
C CYS A 17 -1.22 -2.11 -5.79
N GLY A 18 -0.91 -2.50 -7.03
CA GLY A 18 -1.67 -2.10 -8.22
C GLY A 18 -3.11 -2.59 -8.22
N ALA A 19 -3.34 -3.82 -7.77
CA ALA A 19 -4.68 -4.40 -7.66
C ALA A 19 -5.51 -3.75 -6.54
N ILE A 20 -4.87 -3.38 -5.42
CA ILE A 20 -5.51 -2.58 -4.35
C ILE A 20 -5.85 -1.20 -4.89
N ALA A 21 -4.87 -0.48 -5.46
CA ALA A 21 -5.05 0.87 -6.00
C ALA A 21 -6.21 0.94 -6.99
N ARG A 22 -6.26 0.02 -7.96
CA ARG A 22 -7.34 -0.04 -8.96
C ARG A 22 -8.72 -0.25 -8.34
N ARG A 23 -8.82 -1.01 -7.25
CA ARG A 23 -10.09 -1.27 -6.57
C ARG A 23 -10.50 -0.16 -5.61
N SER A 24 -9.54 0.43 -4.89
CA SER A 24 -9.81 1.38 -3.82
C SER A 24 -9.88 2.83 -4.27
N ASP A 25 -9.10 3.19 -5.30
CA ASP A 25 -9.00 4.55 -5.82
C ASP A 25 -8.72 4.49 -7.35
N PRO A 26 -9.74 4.13 -8.16
CA PRO A 26 -9.60 3.95 -9.60
C PRO A 26 -9.09 5.21 -10.31
N ASP A 27 -9.53 6.39 -9.86
CA ASP A 27 -9.15 7.67 -10.44
C ASP A 27 -7.64 7.89 -10.32
N ARG A 28 -7.07 7.72 -9.11
CA ARG A 28 -5.62 7.84 -8.92
C ARG A 28 -4.85 6.71 -9.58
N PHE A 29 -5.40 5.51 -9.64
CA PHE A 29 -4.80 4.39 -10.38
C PHE A 29 -4.65 4.73 -11.87
N PHE A 30 -5.71 5.22 -12.52
CA PHE A 30 -5.65 5.59 -13.94
C PHE A 30 -4.73 6.79 -14.19
N CYS A 31 -4.72 7.78 -13.30
CA CYS A 31 -3.74 8.88 -13.34
C CYS A 31 -2.29 8.36 -13.28
N ALA A 32 -2.01 7.37 -12.43
CA ALA A 32 -0.68 6.79 -12.31
C ALA A 32 -0.21 6.06 -13.59
N LEU A 33 -1.13 5.60 -14.45
CA LEU A 33 -0.75 5.00 -15.74
C LEU A 33 -0.11 6.01 -16.71
N PHE A 34 -0.29 7.31 -16.50
CA PHE A 34 0.38 8.35 -17.29
C PHE A 34 1.82 8.64 -16.84
N LEU A 35 2.24 8.11 -15.69
CA LEU A 35 3.63 8.22 -15.23
C LEU A 35 4.57 7.33 -16.08
N PRO A 36 5.88 7.62 -16.10
CA PRO A 36 6.87 6.70 -16.66
C PRO A 36 6.79 5.33 -16.01
N GLU A 37 6.92 4.26 -16.79
CA GLU A 37 6.83 2.87 -16.32
C GLU A 37 7.64 2.59 -15.03
N PRO A 38 8.90 3.07 -14.88
CA PRO A 38 9.72 2.77 -13.70
C PRO A 38 9.13 3.24 -12.37
N VAL A 39 8.28 4.27 -12.36
CA VAL A 39 7.74 4.88 -11.12
C VAL A 39 6.25 4.56 -10.91
N ARG A 40 5.60 3.83 -11.82
CA ARG A 40 4.17 3.47 -11.68
C ARG A 40 3.93 2.59 -10.46
N GLU A 41 4.82 1.64 -10.21
CA GLU A 41 4.71 0.72 -9.08
C GLU A 41 4.86 1.45 -7.73
N ASP A 42 5.72 2.48 -7.69
CA ASP A 42 5.87 3.33 -6.51
C ASP A 42 4.59 4.12 -6.26
N ALA A 43 3.99 4.69 -7.32
CA ALA A 43 2.71 5.38 -7.23
C ALA A 43 1.58 4.45 -6.75
N PHE A 44 1.51 3.21 -7.25
CA PHE A 44 0.54 2.22 -6.79
C PHE A 44 0.72 1.89 -5.30
N SER A 45 1.98 1.77 -4.84
CA SER A 45 2.29 1.52 -3.44
C SER A 45 1.86 2.65 -2.52
N VAL A 46 2.04 3.91 -2.94
CA VAL A 46 1.55 5.09 -2.20
C VAL A 46 0.02 5.15 -2.16
N ILE A 47 -0.65 4.86 -3.27
CA ILE A 47 -2.12 4.82 -3.32
C ILE A 47 -2.67 3.71 -2.41
N ALA A 48 -2.09 2.51 -2.46
CA ALA A 48 -2.46 1.39 -1.60
C ALA A 48 -2.24 1.74 -0.12
N PHE A 49 -1.10 2.35 0.24
CA PHE A 49 -0.83 2.83 1.60
C PHE A 49 -1.86 3.88 2.07
N ASN A 50 -2.25 4.81 1.21
CA ASN A 50 -3.31 5.77 1.54
C ASN A 50 -4.63 5.06 1.85
N HIS A 51 -5.01 4.06 1.04
CA HIS A 51 -6.20 3.26 1.30
C HIS A 51 -6.12 2.53 2.65
N GLU A 52 -4.97 1.94 2.98
CA GLU A 52 -4.72 1.30 4.28
C GLU A 52 -4.85 2.26 5.46
N SER A 53 -4.34 3.48 5.31
CA SER A 53 -4.41 4.52 6.35
C SER A 53 -5.84 4.97 6.62
N VAL A 54 -6.62 5.16 5.56
CA VAL A 54 -8.06 5.46 5.68
C VAL A 54 -8.81 4.28 6.29
N ARG A 55 -8.52 3.05 5.87
CA ARG A 55 -9.16 1.84 6.42
C ARG A 55 -8.83 1.64 7.90
N ALA A 56 -7.62 1.97 8.33
CA ALA A 56 -7.23 1.92 9.74
C ALA A 56 -8.14 2.78 10.63
N LEU A 57 -8.55 3.96 10.16
CA LEU A 57 -9.39 4.91 10.91
C LEU A 57 -10.89 4.67 10.73
N THR A 58 -11.33 4.27 9.55
CA THR A 58 -12.76 4.22 9.17
C THR A 58 -13.35 2.81 9.20
N GLY A 59 -12.50 1.78 9.19
CA GLY A 59 -12.93 0.39 9.13
C GLY A 59 -13.62 -0.05 10.41
N MET A 60 -14.81 -0.66 10.27
CA MET A 60 -15.54 -1.25 11.40
C MET A 60 -14.70 -2.31 12.14
N GLN A 61 -13.76 -2.94 11.43
CA GLN A 61 -12.76 -3.87 11.98
C GLN A 61 -11.85 -3.23 13.04
N SER A 62 -11.44 -1.98 12.87
CA SER A 62 -10.65 -1.27 13.88
C SER A 62 -11.54 -0.90 15.07
N TRP A 63 -12.73 -0.36 14.77
CA TRP A 63 -13.65 0.11 15.80
C TRP A 63 -14.10 -1.01 16.74
N SER A 64 -14.36 -2.22 16.24
CA SER A 64 -14.82 -3.34 17.06
C SER A 64 -13.77 -3.87 18.04
N VAL A 65 -12.48 -3.58 17.85
CA VAL A 65 -11.40 -4.05 18.72
C VAL A 65 -11.24 -3.14 19.95
N ALA A 66 -11.16 -1.83 19.74
CA ALA A 66 -10.92 -0.86 20.82
C ALA A 66 -11.45 0.56 20.51
N GLY A 67 -12.46 0.69 19.65
CA GLY A 67 -12.99 1.99 19.23
C GLY A 67 -11.94 2.84 18.47
N PRO A 68 -11.97 4.18 18.61
CA PRO A 68 -11.03 5.10 17.94
C PRO A 68 -9.55 4.78 18.20
N MET A 69 -9.21 4.25 19.38
CA MET A 69 -7.84 3.95 19.77
C MET A 69 -7.18 2.87 18.90
N ALA A 70 -7.95 1.89 18.41
CA ALA A 70 -7.41 0.85 17.53
C ALA A 70 -6.87 1.43 16.22
N GLY A 71 -7.53 2.44 15.67
CA GLY A 71 -7.07 3.14 14.47
C GLY A 71 -5.76 3.87 14.71
N LEU A 72 -5.62 4.55 15.86
CA LEU A 72 -4.40 5.25 16.23
C LEU A 72 -3.21 4.30 16.40
N ILE A 73 -3.40 3.13 17.02
CA ILE A 73 -2.34 2.11 17.15
C ILE A 73 -1.88 1.63 15.77
N ARG A 74 -2.80 1.39 14.84
CA ARG A 74 -2.43 1.00 13.47
C ARG A 74 -1.68 2.10 12.73
N LEU A 75 -2.06 3.36 12.90
CA LEU A 75 -1.32 4.49 12.33
C LEU A 75 0.09 4.61 12.93
N GLN A 76 0.23 4.32 14.23
CA GLN A 76 1.54 4.26 14.87
C GLN A 76 2.42 3.15 14.25
N TRP A 77 1.88 1.96 13.98
CA TRP A 77 2.62 0.92 13.24
C TRP A 77 2.98 1.34 11.82
N TRP A 78 2.09 2.04 11.11
CA TRP A 78 2.40 2.59 9.79
C TRP A 78 3.55 3.60 9.84
N ARG A 79 3.58 4.47 10.85
CA ARG A 79 4.69 5.38 11.10
C ARG A 79 6.00 4.60 11.31
N GLU A 80 5.97 3.55 12.13
CA GLU A 80 7.13 2.70 12.37
C GLU A 80 7.60 1.97 11.10
N ILE A 81 6.68 1.49 10.24
CA ILE A 81 7.02 0.89 8.94
C ILE A 81 7.80 1.88 8.07
N ILE A 82 7.35 3.13 8.01
CA ILE A 82 8.00 4.22 7.25
C ILE A 82 9.38 4.53 7.85
N GLU A 83 9.51 4.48 9.17
CA GLU A 83 10.79 4.65 9.90
C GLU A 83 11.72 3.43 9.80
N GLY A 84 11.30 2.36 9.12
CA GLY A 84 12.15 1.20 8.84
C GLY A 84 11.87 -0.03 9.71
N ALA A 85 10.93 0.03 10.65
CA ALA A 85 10.52 -1.12 11.44
C ALA A 85 9.88 -2.23 10.58
N ALA A 86 10.08 -3.48 10.98
CA ALA A 86 9.48 -4.63 10.32
C ALA A 86 8.15 -4.97 11.00
N HIS A 87 7.05 -4.57 10.37
CA HIS A 87 5.70 -5.01 10.72
C HIS A 87 5.11 -5.86 9.59
N PRO A 88 4.43 -6.97 9.89
CA PRO A 88 3.82 -7.81 8.88
C PRO A 88 2.61 -7.10 8.27
N HIS A 89 2.76 -6.61 7.05
CA HIS A 89 1.67 -6.07 6.25
C HIS A 89 1.94 -6.26 4.76
N GLU A 90 0.91 -6.65 4.00
CA GLU A 90 1.05 -7.02 2.58
C GLU A 90 1.47 -5.85 1.68
N VAL A 91 1.03 -4.62 1.99
CA VAL A 91 1.43 -3.38 1.30
C VAL A 91 2.82 -2.85 1.74
N ALA A 92 3.33 -3.24 2.92
CA ALA A 92 4.56 -2.66 3.48
C ALA A 92 5.81 -2.87 2.60
N PRO A 93 6.06 -4.03 1.97
CA PRO A 93 7.20 -4.21 1.08
C PRO A 93 7.22 -3.23 -0.10
N GLY A 94 6.07 -3.01 -0.74
CA GLY A 94 5.94 -2.07 -1.86
C GLY A 94 6.20 -0.62 -1.43
N LEU A 95 5.61 -0.21 -0.30
CA LEU A 95 5.83 1.13 0.25
C LEU A 95 7.32 1.37 0.60
N ARG A 96 7.98 0.40 1.24
CA ARG A 96 9.39 0.51 1.60
C ARG A 96 10.30 0.59 0.38
N ALA A 97 9.99 -0.19 -0.67
CA ALA A 97 10.72 -0.12 -1.93
C ALA A 97 10.59 1.28 -2.55
N ALA A 98 9.38 1.85 -2.58
CA ALA A 98 9.13 3.20 -3.07
C ALA A 98 9.89 4.28 -2.27
N LEU A 99 9.88 4.18 -0.92
CA LEU A 99 10.61 5.10 -0.05
C LEU A 99 12.13 5.03 -0.28
N ALA A 100 12.68 3.86 -0.59
CA ALA A 100 14.10 3.69 -0.89
C ALA A 100 14.52 4.31 -2.24
N GLN A 101 13.57 4.61 -3.14
CA GLN A 101 13.83 5.29 -4.42
C GLN A 101 13.61 6.81 -4.34
N ALA A 102 13.07 7.31 -3.23
CA ALA A 102 12.83 8.74 -3.04
C ALA A 102 14.18 9.48 -2.87
N PRO A 103 14.35 10.65 -3.53
CA PRO A 103 15.58 11.44 -3.49
C PRO A 103 15.86 12.10 -2.13
#